data_AF-A0A956R3F9-F1
#
_entry.id   AF-A0A956R3F9-F1
#
_cell.length_a   1.000
_cell.length_b   1.000
_cell.length_c   1.000
_cell.angle_alpha   90.00
_cell.angle_beta   90.00
_cell.angle_gamma   90.00
#
_symmetry.space_group_name_H-M   'P 1'
#
loop_
_entity.id
_entity.type
_entity.pdbx_description
1 polymer ?
#
loop_
_entity_poly.entity_id
_entity_poly.type
_entity_poly.pdbx_seq_one_letter_code
_entity_poly.pdbx_strand_id
1 'polypeptide(L)'
;MPTPRAPDSLLPTAPAPVVVFGELVLGLAGLAAVAACDWLTGPRLSFSVFYLLPIARVAWRLSGRAGHLFALLGAGVWMTIDLATQLEPNLAISAWNTLVRLSFFSIVVALIERSRRLTAQREAMAFQDPLTGLANSRGFRQRLELELARQRRSRTVLTVAYIDLDHFKQVNDLHGHDQGDAVLCRAAEAMAAGLRTTDLLARIGGDEFALLLPDTDEAGAQIA
;
A
#
# COMPACT_ATOMS: atom_id res chain seq x y z
N MET A 1 -16.91 -28.69 -0.82
CA MET A 1 -16.86 -27.23 -1.03
C MET A 1 -15.42 -26.76 -0.92
N PRO A 2 -14.75 -26.43 -2.03
CA PRO A 2 -13.47 -25.75 -1.98
C PRO A 2 -13.73 -24.26 -1.77
N THR A 3 -13.06 -23.67 -0.78
CA THR A 3 -13.03 -22.22 -0.57
C THR A 3 -12.42 -21.54 -1.82
N PRO A 4 -13.01 -20.45 -2.33
CA PRO A 4 -12.40 -19.73 -3.43
C PRO A 4 -11.08 -19.12 -2.94
N ARG A 5 -9.96 -19.54 -3.54
CA ARG A 5 -8.66 -18.90 -3.32
C ARG A 5 -8.76 -17.45 -3.81
N ALA A 6 -8.49 -16.51 -2.92
CA ALA A 6 -8.32 -15.10 -3.27
C ALA A 6 -7.31 -14.99 -4.43
N PRO A 7 -7.55 -14.13 -5.43
CA PRO A 7 -6.65 -13.97 -6.57
C PRO A 7 -5.25 -13.56 -6.07
N ASP A 8 -4.24 -14.26 -6.58
CA ASP A 8 -2.84 -14.02 -6.26
C ASP A 8 -2.46 -12.56 -6.55
N SER A 9 -2.10 -11.85 -5.48
CA SER A 9 -1.30 -10.63 -5.44
C SER A 9 -1.90 -9.32 -5.99
N LEU A 10 -2.81 -8.73 -5.22
CA LEU A 10 -2.87 -7.26 -5.01
C LEU A 10 -1.73 -6.77 -4.08
N LEU A 11 -0.63 -7.52 -3.99
CA LEU A 11 0.50 -7.13 -3.15
C LEU A 11 1.26 -6.00 -3.86
N PRO A 12 1.54 -4.88 -3.18
CA PRO A 12 2.38 -3.84 -3.75
C PRO A 12 3.68 -4.47 -4.24
N THR A 13 3.98 -4.33 -5.53
CA THR A 13 5.23 -4.83 -6.13
C THR A 13 6.40 -4.24 -5.35
N ALA A 14 7.33 -5.09 -4.92
CA ALA A 14 8.51 -4.64 -4.20
C ALA A 14 9.20 -3.50 -4.98
N PRO A 15 9.66 -2.43 -4.28
CA PRO A 15 10.32 -1.32 -4.95
C PRO A 15 11.54 -1.82 -5.73
N ALA A 16 11.79 -1.23 -6.91
CA ALA A 16 12.92 -1.60 -7.74
C ALA A 16 14.24 -1.48 -6.96
N PRO A 17 15.23 -2.37 -7.18
CA PRO A 17 16.49 -2.40 -6.40
C PRO A 17 17.22 -1.05 -6.35
N VAL A 18 17.17 -0.27 -7.44
CA VAL A 18 17.78 1.07 -7.52
C VAL A 18 17.12 2.06 -6.54
N VAL A 19 15.80 1.99 -6.37
CA VAL A 19 15.05 2.83 -5.42
C VAL A 19 15.39 2.43 -3.99
N VAL A 20 15.48 1.13 -3.73
CA VAL A 20 15.89 0.61 -2.41
C VAL A 20 17.27 1.13 -2.04
N PHE A 21 18.23 1.00 -2.96
CA PHE A 21 19.59 1.49 -2.75
C PHE A 21 19.63 3.00 -2.49
N GLY A 22 18.92 3.81 -3.29
CA GLY A 22 18.86 5.26 -3.11
C GLY A 22 18.32 5.68 -1.74
N GLU A 23 17.25 5.04 -1.27
CA GLU A 23 16.67 5.35 0.05
C GLU A 23 17.59 4.92 1.22
N LEU A 24 18.35 3.83 1.07
CA LEU A 24 19.35 3.43 2.06
C LEU A 24 20.50 4.45 2.13
N VAL A 25 21.01 4.90 0.98
CA VAL A 25 22.08 5.91 0.92
C VAL A 25 21.63 7.23 1.54
N LEU A 26 20.42 7.70 1.19
CA LEU A 26 19.85 8.92 1.78
C LEU A 26 19.61 8.77 3.28
N GLY A 27 19.15 7.60 3.74
CA GLY A 27 19.01 7.31 5.15
C GLY A 27 20.34 7.39 5.89
N LEU A 28 21.38 6.74 5.37
CA LEU A 28 22.72 6.74 5.98
C LEU A 28 23.33 8.14 6.00
N ALA A 29 23.22 8.89 4.89
CA ALA A 29 23.68 10.27 4.82
C ALA A 29 22.95 11.16 5.84
N GLY A 30 21.63 10.99 6.00
CA GLY A 30 20.86 11.70 7.01
C GLY A 30 21.30 11.35 8.44
N LEU A 31 21.55 10.07 8.72
CA LEU A 31 22.04 9.63 10.03
C LEU A 31 23.44 10.18 10.34
N ALA A 32 24.34 10.18 9.35
CA ALA A 32 25.67 10.76 9.46
C ALA A 32 25.62 12.28 9.67
N ALA A 33 24.73 12.99 8.98
CA ALA A 33 24.55 14.43 9.15
C ALA A 33 24.06 14.78 10.57
N VAL A 34 23.07 14.04 11.09
CA VAL A 34 22.60 14.22 12.47
C VAL A 34 23.71 13.91 13.47
N ALA A 35 24.46 12.83 13.26
CA ALA A 35 25.58 12.45 14.11
C ALA A 35 26.71 13.49 14.11
N ALA A 36 27.02 14.08 12.96
CA ALA A 36 27.99 15.16 12.87
C ALA A 36 27.54 16.40 13.65
N CYS A 37 26.27 16.78 13.55
CA CYS A 37 25.71 17.86 14.35
C CYS A 37 25.79 17.58 15.85
N ASP A 38 25.36 16.38 16.27
CA ASP A 38 25.37 15.92 17.67
C ASP A 38 26.79 15.97 18.25
N TRP A 39 27.79 15.50 17.50
CA TRP A 39 29.21 15.59 17.87
C TRP A 39 29.69 17.04 18.00
N LEU A 40 29.39 17.90 17.02
CA LEU A 40 29.86 19.28 16.97
C LEU A 40 29.25 20.15 18.08
N THR A 41 28.00 19.91 18.45
CA THR A 41 27.34 20.64 19.53
C THR A 41 27.72 20.14 20.92
N GLY A 42 28.20 18.90 21.00
CA GLY A 42 28.56 18.23 22.24
C GLY A 42 27.36 18.02 23.18
N PRO A 43 27.61 17.71 24.46
CA PRO A 43 26.57 17.28 25.40
C PRO A 43 25.60 18.40 25.84
N ARG A 44 25.80 19.63 25.38
CA ARG A 44 24.98 20.79 25.76
C ARG A 44 23.62 20.80 25.09
N LEU A 45 23.48 20.15 23.92
CA LEU A 45 22.25 20.09 23.13
C LEU A 45 21.90 18.63 22.83
N SER A 46 20.65 18.25 23.08
CA SER A 46 20.17 16.90 22.76
C SER A 46 19.65 16.83 21.33
N PHE A 47 20.26 15.98 20.50
CA PHE A 47 19.84 15.73 19.11
C PHE A 47 18.97 14.47 18.94
N SER A 48 18.52 13.83 20.02
CA SER A 48 17.84 12.54 20.01
C SER A 48 16.63 12.46 19.06
N VAL A 49 15.83 13.53 18.99
CA VAL A 49 14.64 13.59 18.12
C VAL A 49 15.01 13.63 16.64
N PHE A 50 16.14 14.25 16.26
CA PHE A 50 16.53 14.38 14.86
C PHE A 50 16.97 13.06 14.22
N TYR A 51 17.44 12.10 15.02
CA TYR A 51 17.72 10.74 14.55
C TYR A 51 16.47 10.03 14.02
N LEU A 52 15.26 10.43 14.47
CA LEU A 52 14.02 9.89 13.93
C LEU A 52 13.80 10.23 12.46
N LEU A 53 14.35 11.32 11.93
CA LEU A 53 14.10 11.73 10.54
C LEU A 53 14.61 10.68 9.52
N PRO A 54 15.90 10.29 9.53
CA PRO A 54 16.39 9.23 8.63
C PRO A 54 15.75 7.87 8.94
N ILE A 55 15.52 7.54 10.21
CA ILE A 55 14.87 6.28 10.63
C ILE A 55 13.45 6.20 10.07
N ALA A 56 12.64 7.24 10.28
CA ALA A 56 11.26 7.33 9.82
C ALA A 56 11.17 7.30 8.30
N ARG A 57 12.10 7.96 7.61
CA ARG A 57 12.18 7.91 6.14
C ARG A 57 12.36 6.48 5.64
N VAL A 58 13.34 5.75 6.16
CA VAL A 58 13.62 4.36 5.78
C VAL A 58 12.46 3.44 6.16
N ALA A 59 11.90 3.62 7.35
CA ALA A 59 10.71 2.88 7.80
C ALA A 59 9.50 3.14 6.90
N TRP A 60 9.34 4.37 6.40
CA TRP A 60 8.20 4.75 5.56
C TRP A 60 8.37 4.28 4.10
N ARG A 61 9.56 4.48 3.52
CA ARG A 61 9.83 4.23 2.10
C ARG A 61 10.15 2.77 1.79
N LEU A 62 10.79 2.06 2.72
CA LEU A 62 11.21 0.67 2.54
C LEU A 62 10.34 -0.25 3.40
N SER A 63 10.75 -0.51 4.64
CA SER A 63 10.07 -1.47 5.52
C SER A 63 10.35 -1.17 7.00
N GLY A 64 9.49 -1.69 7.88
CA GLY A 64 9.71 -1.62 9.33
C GLY A 64 11.02 -2.30 9.76
N ARG A 65 11.38 -3.44 9.15
CA ARG A 65 12.66 -4.14 9.40
C ARG A 65 13.86 -3.24 9.12
N ALA A 66 13.89 -2.58 7.97
CA ALA A 66 14.94 -1.63 7.63
C ALA A 66 14.95 -0.44 8.62
N GLY A 67 13.77 0.05 9.02
CA GLY A 67 13.63 1.07 10.05
C GLY A 67 14.26 0.66 11.39
N HIS A 68 14.01 -0.56 11.87
CA HIS A 68 14.60 -1.07 13.12
C HIS A 68 16.12 -1.24 13.04
N LEU A 69 16.66 -1.64 11.89
CA LEU A 69 18.12 -1.67 11.68
C LEU A 69 18.71 -0.26 11.77
N PHE A 70 18.05 0.73 11.19
CA PHE A 70 18.45 2.14 11.31
C PHE A 70 18.32 2.67 12.74
N ALA A 71 17.29 2.25 13.49
CA ALA A 71 17.15 2.58 14.90
C ALA A 71 18.30 2.02 15.74
N LEU A 72 18.72 0.78 15.47
CA LEU A 72 19.87 0.15 16.11
C LEU A 72 21.17 0.90 15.78
N LEU A 73 21.41 1.21 14.51
CA LEU A 73 22.57 1.97 14.06
C LEU A 73 22.60 3.36 14.70
N GLY A 74 21.48 4.08 14.72
CA GLY A 74 21.37 5.41 15.33
C GLY A 74 21.63 5.39 16.84
N ALA A 75 21.07 4.41 17.55
CA ALA A 75 21.33 4.23 18.98
C ALA A 75 22.81 3.89 19.26
N GLY A 76 23.43 3.06 18.42
CA GLY A 76 24.86 2.73 18.52
C GLY A 76 25.77 3.94 18.26
N VAL A 77 25.49 4.72 17.22
CA VAL A 77 26.22 5.99 16.95
C VAL A 77 26.06 6.96 18.11
N TRP A 78 24.86 7.09 18.66
CA TRP A 78 24.68 7.95 19.82
C TRP A 78 25.49 7.47 21.03
N MET A 79 25.51 6.17 21.30
CA MET A 79 26.31 5.58 22.39
C MET A 79 27.81 5.87 22.22
N THR A 80 28.35 5.79 21.00
CA THR A 80 29.77 6.10 20.75
C THR A 80 30.08 7.57 20.96
N ILE A 81 29.19 8.48 20.54
CA ILE A 81 29.33 9.92 20.79
C ILE A 81 29.27 10.21 22.29
N ASP A 82 28.33 9.60 23.02
CA ASP A 82 28.18 9.75 24.46
C ASP A 82 29.45 9.31 25.22
N LEU A 83 29.97 8.12 24.90
CA LEU A 83 31.21 7.59 25.48
C LEU A 83 32.45 8.44 25.17
N ALA A 84 32.51 9.05 23.98
CA ALA A 84 33.66 9.82 23.54
C ALA A 84 33.66 11.28 24.04
N THR A 85 32.50 11.82 24.41
CA THR A 85 32.35 13.23 24.80
C THR A 85 32.22 13.45 26.32
N GLN A 86 31.91 12.39 27.09
CA GLN A 86 31.89 12.46 28.55
C GLN A 86 33.31 12.46 29.15
N LEU A 87 33.53 13.34 30.14
CA LEU A 87 34.80 13.42 30.90
C LEU A 87 34.99 12.21 31.83
N GLU A 88 33.90 11.67 32.39
CA GLU A 88 33.88 10.43 33.19
C GLU A 88 32.77 9.50 32.70
N PRO A 89 33.02 8.68 31.69
CA PRO A 89 31.99 7.82 31.09
C PRO A 89 31.55 6.72 32.05
N ASN A 90 30.24 6.66 32.32
CA ASN A 90 29.63 5.56 33.07
C ASN A 90 28.90 4.61 32.11
N LEU A 91 29.49 3.42 31.88
CA LEU A 91 28.96 2.44 30.95
C LEU A 91 27.52 2.01 31.28
N ALA A 92 27.14 1.94 32.56
CA ALA A 92 25.78 1.57 32.94
C ALA A 92 24.76 2.64 32.55
N ILE A 93 25.11 3.92 32.72
CA ILE A 93 24.26 5.05 32.33
C ILE A 93 24.16 5.12 30.80
N SER A 94 25.28 5.01 30.08
CA SER A 94 25.27 5.01 28.61
C SER A 94 24.49 3.83 28.04
N ALA A 95 24.64 2.63 28.63
CA ALA A 95 23.86 1.45 28.24
C ALA A 95 22.36 1.64 28.48
N TRP A 96 21.98 2.18 29.65
CA TRP A 96 20.60 2.50 29.97
C TRP A 96 19.99 3.50 28.98
N ASN A 97 20.70 4.61 28.71
CA ASN A 97 20.26 5.62 27.76
C ASN A 97 20.13 5.05 26.34
N THR A 98 21.05 4.18 25.94
CA THR A 98 21.02 3.49 24.64
C THR A 98 19.80 2.58 24.53
N LEU A 99 19.50 1.81 25.58
CA LEU A 99 18.33 0.94 25.64
C LEU A 99 17.02 1.74 25.53
N VAL A 100 16.90 2.84 26.28
CA VAL A 100 15.71 3.71 26.27
C VAL A 100 15.52 4.32 24.87
N ARG A 101 16.59 4.82 24.25
CA ARG A 101 16.54 5.41 22.90
C ARG A 101 16.20 4.39 21.84
N LEU A 102 16.83 3.21 21.87
CA LEU A 102 16.52 2.13 20.95
C LEU A 102 15.06 1.71 21.06
N SER A 103 14.53 1.63 22.29
CA SER A 103 13.11 1.33 22.55
C SER A 103 12.21 2.42 21.97
N PHE A 104 12.51 3.69 22.23
CA PHE A 104 11.76 4.83 21.69
C PHE A 104 11.75 4.85 20.16
N PHE A 105 12.90 4.71 19.51
CA PHE A 105 13.00 4.65 18.05
C PHE A 105 12.24 3.45 17.50
N SER A 106 12.33 2.29 18.14
CA SER A 106 11.61 1.08 17.73
C SER A 106 10.10 1.23 17.85
N ILE A 107 9.60 1.91 18.89
CA ILE A 107 8.17 2.24 19.02
C ILE A 107 7.73 3.13 17.86
N VAL A 108 8.50 4.18 17.53
CA VAL A 108 8.18 5.06 16.40
C VAL A 108 8.14 4.30 15.07
N VAL A 109 9.13 3.42 14.83
CA VAL A 109 9.14 2.55 13.64
C VAL A 109 7.90 1.66 13.58
N ALA A 110 7.52 1.04 14.70
CA ALA A 110 6.34 0.18 14.78
C ALA A 110 5.04 0.96 14.52
N LEU A 111 4.93 2.20 15.02
CA LEU A 111 3.78 3.08 14.76
C LEU A 111 3.69 3.45 13.28
N ILE A 112 4.82 3.80 12.65
CA ILE A 112 4.91 4.08 11.21
C ILE A 112 4.49 2.86 10.39
N GLU A 113 5.00 1.67 10.73
CA GLU A 113 4.63 0.45 10.03
C GLU A 113 3.13 0.14 10.18
N ARG A 114 2.58 0.29 11.38
CA ARG A 114 1.15 0.11 11.62
C ARG A 114 0.31 1.10 10.81
N SER A 115 0.72 2.38 10.78
CA SER A 115 0.05 3.41 9.98
C SER A 115 0.05 3.04 8.50
N ARG A 116 1.20 2.64 7.94
CA ARG A 116 1.30 2.19 6.54
C ARG A 116 0.38 1.03 6.24
N ARG A 117 0.32 0.01 7.12
CA ARG A 117 -0.55 -1.16 6.95
C ARG A 117 -2.02 -0.77 6.95
N LEU A 118 -2.45 0.11 7.85
CA LEU A 118 -3.83 0.57 7.92
C LEU A 118 -4.21 1.41 6.69
N THR A 119 -3.31 2.27 6.21
CA THR A 119 -3.51 3.03 4.98
C THR A 119 -3.63 2.09 3.78
N ALA A 120 -2.74 1.11 3.65
CA ALA A 120 -2.81 0.11 2.58
C ALA A 120 -4.10 -0.72 2.64
N GLN A 121 -4.59 -1.07 3.83
CA GLN A 121 -5.88 -1.75 4.00
C GLN A 121 -7.07 -0.87 3.58
N ARG A 122 -7.04 0.42 3.92
CA ARG A 122 -8.05 1.38 3.45
C ARG A 122 -8.02 1.56 1.94
N GLU A 123 -6.82 1.61 1.36
CA GLU A 123 -6.65 1.65 -0.09
C GLU A 123 -7.13 0.36 -0.76
N ALA A 124 -6.93 -0.81 -0.14
CA ALA A 124 -7.45 -2.08 -0.66
C ALA A 124 -8.99 -2.09 -0.69
N MET A 125 -9.65 -1.57 0.36
CA MET A 125 -11.10 -1.36 0.37
C MET A 125 -11.55 -0.30 -0.64
N ALA A 126 -10.63 0.57 -1.12
CA ALA A 126 -10.92 1.57 -2.12
C ALA A 126 -10.93 1.03 -3.57
N PHE A 127 -10.78 -0.29 -3.80
CA PHE A 127 -10.90 -0.91 -5.12
C PHE A 127 -12.20 -1.70 -5.33
N GLN A 128 -13.03 -1.82 -4.30
CA GLN A 128 -14.33 -2.47 -4.38
C GLN A 128 -15.47 -1.45 -4.29
N ASP A 129 -16.58 -1.74 -4.95
CA ASP A 129 -17.84 -1.04 -4.79
C ASP A 129 -18.53 -1.54 -3.51
N PRO A 130 -18.85 -0.67 -2.53
CA PRO A 130 -19.37 -1.11 -1.25
C PRO A 130 -20.79 -1.69 -1.32
N LEU A 131 -21.56 -1.38 -2.38
CA LEU A 131 -22.92 -1.90 -2.54
C LEU A 131 -22.90 -3.32 -3.14
N THR A 132 -22.20 -3.49 -4.26
CA THR A 132 -22.23 -4.74 -5.04
C THR A 132 -21.09 -5.71 -4.71
N GLY A 133 -20.03 -5.24 -4.04
CA GLY A 133 -18.82 -6.02 -3.76
C GLY A 133 -17.92 -6.25 -4.99
N LEU A 134 -18.33 -5.80 -6.18
CA LEU A 134 -17.55 -5.85 -7.41
C LEU A 134 -16.34 -4.91 -7.34
N ALA A 135 -15.44 -4.98 -8.32
CA ALA A 135 -14.44 -3.93 -8.48
C ALA A 135 -15.13 -2.57 -8.76
N ASN A 136 -14.57 -1.48 -8.24
CA ASN A 136 -15.03 -0.14 -8.59
C ASN A 136 -14.25 0.44 -9.77
N SER A 137 -14.58 1.66 -10.21
CA SER A 137 -13.87 2.37 -11.30
C SER A 137 -12.34 2.40 -11.13
N ARG A 138 -11.83 2.51 -9.90
CA ARG A 138 -10.38 2.48 -9.62
C ARG A 138 -9.81 1.07 -9.80
N GLY A 139 -10.51 0.05 -9.30
CA GLY A 139 -10.12 -1.36 -9.43
C GLY A 139 -10.11 -1.82 -10.89
N PHE A 140 -11.14 -1.42 -11.65
CA PHE A 140 -11.23 -1.68 -13.07
C PHE A 140 -10.04 -1.11 -13.85
N ARG A 141 -9.73 0.18 -13.66
CA ARG A 141 -8.63 0.85 -14.36
C ARG A 141 -7.27 0.22 -14.06
N GLN A 142 -7.02 -0.10 -12.80
CA GLN A 142 -5.77 -0.77 -12.41
C GLN A 142 -5.63 -2.13 -13.10
N ARG A 143 -6.70 -2.93 -13.16
CA ARG A 143 -6.66 -4.22 -13.85
C ARG A 143 -6.49 -4.06 -15.36
N LEU A 144 -7.20 -3.09 -15.95
CA LEU A 144 -7.10 -2.77 -17.38
C LEU A 144 -5.67 -2.40 -17.77
N GLU A 145 -4.98 -1.56 -16.99
CA GLU A 145 -3.58 -1.20 -17.25
C GLU A 145 -2.64 -2.43 -17.26
N LEU A 146 -2.85 -3.36 -16.32
CA LEU A 146 -2.08 -4.60 -16.25
C LEU A 146 -2.34 -5.51 -17.45
N GLU A 147 -3.61 -5.69 -17.85
CA GLU A 147 -3.96 -6.52 -19.01
C GLU A 147 -3.52 -5.88 -20.33
N LEU A 148 -3.56 -4.56 -20.47
CA LEU A 148 -2.99 -3.85 -21.62
C LEU A 148 -1.47 -4.06 -21.73
N ALA A 149 -0.74 -4.02 -20.62
CA ALA A 149 0.69 -4.33 -20.60
C ALA A 149 0.97 -5.79 -21.01
N ARG A 150 0.15 -6.73 -20.50
CA ARG A 150 0.23 -8.15 -20.87
C ARG A 150 -0.07 -8.37 -22.35
N GLN A 151 -1.12 -7.73 -22.86
CA GLN A 151 -1.54 -7.79 -24.25
C GLN A 151 -0.43 -7.31 -25.20
N ARG A 152 0.23 -6.19 -24.89
CA ARG A 152 1.36 -5.68 -25.67
C ARG A 152 2.53 -6.67 -25.72
N ARG A 153 2.82 -7.36 -24.62
CA ARG A 153 3.91 -8.33 -24.52
C ARG A 153 3.60 -9.65 -25.22
N SER A 154 2.39 -10.17 -25.01
CA SER A 154 1.99 -11.52 -25.44
C SER A 154 1.19 -11.54 -26.74
N ARG A 155 0.83 -10.37 -27.28
CA ARG A 155 -0.03 -10.18 -28.46
C ARG A 155 -1.36 -10.94 -28.38
N THR A 156 -1.91 -11.05 -27.17
CA THR A 156 -3.22 -11.69 -26.96
C THR A 156 -4.36 -10.71 -27.28
N VAL A 157 -5.58 -11.22 -27.38
CA VAL A 157 -6.78 -10.38 -27.53
C VAL A 157 -7.28 -9.95 -26.15
N LEU A 158 -7.83 -8.73 -26.07
CA LEU A 158 -8.41 -8.18 -24.86
C LEU A 158 -9.67 -7.42 -25.26
N THR A 159 -10.80 -7.78 -24.69
CA THR A 159 -12.08 -7.10 -24.93
C THR A 159 -12.57 -6.40 -23.67
N VAL A 160 -13.16 -5.23 -23.85
CA VAL A 160 -13.85 -4.48 -22.78
C VAL A 160 -15.29 -4.28 -23.22
N ALA A 161 -16.24 -4.71 -22.38
CA ALA A 161 -17.66 -4.43 -22.56
C ALA A 161 -18.11 -3.36 -21.56
N TYR A 162 -18.95 -2.45 -22.03
CA TYR A 162 -19.59 -1.42 -21.23
C TYR A 162 -21.08 -1.71 -21.18
N ILE A 163 -21.65 -1.67 -19.98
CA ILE A 163 -23.03 -2.09 -19.71
C ILE A 163 -23.69 -0.97 -18.91
N ASP A 164 -24.86 -0.53 -19.36
CA ASP A 164 -25.69 0.46 -18.67
C ASP A 164 -27.07 -0.16 -18.42
N LEU A 165 -27.65 0.06 -17.23
CA LEU A 165 -28.98 -0.47 -16.93
C LEU A 165 -30.06 0.47 -17.45
N ASP A 166 -30.74 0.04 -18.51
CA ASP A 166 -31.84 0.79 -19.12
C ASP A 166 -32.91 1.19 -18.09
N HIS A 167 -33.29 2.47 -18.13
CA HIS A 167 -34.35 3.04 -17.30
C HIS A 167 -34.17 2.88 -15.78
N PHE A 168 -32.95 2.65 -15.27
CA PHE A 168 -32.70 2.47 -13.84
C PHE A 168 -33.20 3.66 -12.98
N LYS A 169 -33.10 4.89 -13.50
CA LYS A 169 -33.67 6.07 -12.84
C LYS A 169 -35.18 5.93 -12.57
N GLN A 170 -35.96 5.36 -13.49
CA GLN A 170 -37.40 5.17 -13.30
C GLN A 170 -37.68 4.19 -12.15
N VAL A 171 -36.86 3.16 -11.99
CA VAL A 171 -36.96 2.23 -10.86
C VAL A 171 -36.75 2.95 -9.54
N ASN A 172 -35.72 3.81 -9.45
CA ASN A 172 -35.49 4.63 -8.26
C ASN A 172 -36.65 5.59 -7.97
N ASP A 173 -37.17 6.25 -9.02
CA ASP A 173 -38.25 7.22 -8.87
C ASP A 173 -39.58 6.57 -8.44
N LEU A 174 -39.86 5.34 -8.88
CA LEU A 174 -41.10 4.61 -8.58
C LEU A 174 -41.04 3.79 -7.28
N HIS A 175 -39.88 3.24 -6.94
CA HIS A 175 -39.74 2.25 -5.86
C HIS A 175 -38.75 2.66 -4.75
N GLY A 176 -38.09 3.80 -4.90
CA GLY A 176 -37.10 4.31 -3.96
C GLY A 176 -35.71 3.69 -4.14
N HIS A 177 -34.70 4.37 -3.58
CA HIS A 177 -33.30 3.99 -3.72
C HIS A 177 -32.97 2.62 -3.15
N ASP A 178 -33.55 2.23 -2.01
CA ASP A 178 -33.31 0.91 -1.41
C ASP A 178 -33.66 -0.24 -2.37
N GLN A 179 -34.75 -0.08 -3.15
CA GLN A 179 -35.16 -1.06 -4.13
C GLN A 179 -34.27 -1.03 -5.39
N GLY A 180 -33.81 0.15 -5.80
CA GLY A 180 -32.81 0.29 -6.85
C GLY A 180 -31.47 -0.34 -6.49
N ASP A 181 -31.02 -0.18 -5.25
CA ASP A 181 -29.82 -0.81 -4.72
C ASP A 181 -29.93 -2.35 -4.77
N ALA A 182 -31.09 -2.90 -4.40
CA ALA A 182 -31.34 -4.34 -4.54
C ALA A 182 -31.34 -4.81 -6.01
N VAL A 183 -31.79 -3.98 -6.95
CA VAL A 183 -31.71 -4.27 -8.40
C VAL A 183 -30.26 -4.29 -8.86
N LEU A 184 -29.44 -3.31 -8.44
CA LEU A 184 -28.02 -3.26 -8.76
C LEU A 184 -27.26 -4.50 -8.24
N CYS A 185 -27.52 -4.91 -7.00
CA CYS A 185 -26.91 -6.12 -6.44
C CYS A 185 -27.31 -7.37 -7.23
N ARG A 186 -28.59 -7.52 -7.59
CA ARG A 186 -29.05 -8.67 -8.39
C ARG A 186 -28.48 -8.67 -9.81
N ALA A 187 -28.37 -7.50 -10.44
CA ALA A 187 -27.76 -7.37 -11.75
C ALA A 187 -26.27 -7.77 -11.69
N ALA A 188 -25.55 -7.29 -10.66
CA ALA A 188 -24.16 -7.66 -10.40
C ALA A 188 -23.99 -9.18 -10.23
N GLU A 189 -24.83 -9.82 -9.40
CA GLU A 189 -24.81 -11.27 -9.18
C GLU A 189 -25.11 -12.05 -10.48
N ALA A 190 -26.12 -11.62 -11.24
CA ALA A 190 -26.51 -12.27 -12.49
C ALA A 190 -25.40 -12.18 -13.55
N MET A 191 -24.79 -10.99 -13.71
CA MET A 191 -23.65 -10.81 -14.62
C MET A 191 -22.44 -11.63 -14.17
N ALA A 192 -22.14 -11.67 -12.87
CA ALA A 192 -20.99 -12.39 -12.34
C ALA A 192 -21.10 -13.92 -12.48
N ALA A 193 -22.32 -14.47 -12.51
CA ALA A 193 -22.55 -15.91 -12.53
C ALA A 193 -22.00 -16.62 -13.78
N GLY A 194 -21.90 -15.91 -14.92
CA GLY A 194 -21.38 -16.44 -16.19
C GLY A 194 -19.87 -16.26 -16.39
N LEU A 195 -19.20 -15.51 -15.51
CA LEU A 195 -17.84 -15.07 -15.74
C LEU A 195 -16.78 -16.08 -15.31
N ARG A 196 -15.68 -16.12 -16.06
CA ARG A 196 -14.50 -16.91 -15.68
C ARG A 196 -13.72 -16.17 -14.60
N THR A 197 -12.86 -16.91 -13.91
CA THR A 197 -11.96 -16.33 -12.89
C THR A 197 -10.97 -15.30 -13.43
N THR A 198 -10.70 -15.31 -14.74
CA THR A 198 -9.84 -14.33 -15.42
C THR A 198 -10.56 -13.06 -15.81
N ASP A 199 -11.89 -13.10 -15.89
CA ASP A 199 -12.71 -11.97 -16.27
C ASP A 199 -12.88 -11.05 -15.06
N LEU A 200 -13.04 -9.74 -15.30
CA LEU A 200 -13.27 -8.77 -14.23
C LEU A 200 -14.54 -7.98 -14.53
N LEU A 201 -15.55 -8.13 -13.67
CA LEU A 201 -16.71 -7.26 -13.63
C LEU A 201 -16.49 -6.14 -12.62
N ALA A 202 -16.82 -4.92 -13.01
CA ALA A 202 -16.73 -3.74 -12.19
C ALA A 202 -17.97 -2.86 -12.30
N ARG A 203 -18.35 -2.19 -11.21
CA ARG A 203 -19.30 -1.07 -11.24
C ARG A 203 -18.51 0.23 -11.33
N ILE A 204 -18.68 0.95 -12.43
CA ILE A 204 -17.87 2.13 -12.75
C ILE A 204 -18.62 3.45 -12.55
N GLY A 205 -19.95 3.40 -12.50
CA GLY A 205 -20.85 4.52 -12.24
C GLY A 205 -22.04 4.11 -11.36
N GLY A 206 -23.14 4.88 -11.43
CA GLY A 206 -24.35 4.61 -10.65
C GLY A 206 -25.02 3.30 -11.06
N ASP A 207 -25.36 3.20 -12.33
CA ASP A 207 -25.99 2.08 -13.05
C ASP A 207 -25.07 1.46 -14.10
N GLU A 208 -23.86 1.98 -14.22
CA GLU A 208 -22.88 1.63 -15.24
C GLU A 208 -21.92 0.54 -14.73
N PHE A 209 -21.79 -0.53 -15.50
CA PHE A 209 -20.87 -1.64 -15.28
C PHE A 209 -19.88 -1.75 -16.45
N ALA A 210 -18.70 -2.30 -16.15
CA ALA A 210 -17.70 -2.62 -17.14
C ALA A 210 -17.18 -4.03 -16.93
N LEU A 211 -17.00 -4.75 -18.02
CA LEU A 211 -16.49 -6.11 -18.04
C LEU A 211 -15.18 -6.14 -18.82
N LEU A 212 -14.13 -6.68 -18.20
CA LEU A 212 -12.83 -6.91 -18.81
C LEU A 212 -12.70 -8.40 -19.11
N LEU A 213 -12.48 -8.74 -20.38
CA LEU A 213 -12.40 -10.10 -20.89
C LEU A 213 -11.01 -10.35 -21.50
N PRO A 214 -10.02 -10.78 -20.70
CA PRO A 214 -8.72 -11.18 -21.22
C PRO A 214 -8.85 -12.38 -22.15
N ASP A 215 -7.97 -12.46 -23.15
CA ASP A 215 -7.87 -13.59 -24.08
C ASP A 215 -9.21 -13.92 -24.77
N THR A 216 -10.05 -12.90 -24.99
CA THR A 216 -11.38 -13.00 -25.62
C THR A 216 -11.50 -11.95 -26.73
N ASP A 217 -11.94 -12.38 -27.90
CA ASP A 217 -12.23 -11.51 -29.05
C ASP A 217 -13.70 -11.06 -29.05
N GLU A 218 -14.09 -10.27 -30.05
CA GLU A 218 -15.44 -9.72 -30.16
C GLU A 218 -16.52 -10.81 -30.24
N ALA A 219 -16.27 -11.87 -31.02
CA ALA A 219 -17.21 -12.99 -31.16
C ALA A 219 -17.39 -13.73 -29.82
N GLY A 220 -16.30 -13.97 -29.09
CA GLY A 220 -16.36 -14.55 -27.74
C GLY A 220 -17.09 -13.66 -26.74
N ALA A 221 -16.97 -12.33 -26.87
CA ALA A 221 -17.64 -11.39 -25.99
C ALA A 221 -19.16 -11.29 -26.21
N GLN A 222 -19.67 -11.59 -27.40
CA GLN A 222 -21.12 -11.59 -27.69
C GLN A 222 -21.86 -12.80 -27.09
N ILE A 223 -21.14 -13.85 -26.72
CA ILE A 223 -21.68 -15.12 -26.20
C ILE A 223 -21.52 -15.23 -24.68
N ALA A 224 -20.67 -14.39 -24.09
CA ALA A 224 -20.42 -14.29 -22.65
C ALA A 224 -21.53 -13.51 -21.95
#